data_AF-A0A8R1E630-F1
#
_entry.id   AF-A0A8R1E630-F1
#
_cell.length_a   1.000
_cell.length_b   1.000
_cell.length_c   1.000
_cell.angle_alpha   90.00
_cell.angle_beta   90.00
_cell.angle_gamma   90.00
#
_symmetry.space_group_name_H-M   'P 1'
#
loop_
_entity.id
_entity.type
_entity.pdbx_description
1 polymer ?
#
loop_
_entity_poly.entity_id
_entity_poly.type
_entity_poly.pdbx_seq_one_letter_code
_entity_poly.pdbx_strand_id
1 'polypeptide(L)'
;MPKVAGFAGIGSIIGHEIGHGFDRGGARHNSDGNIQNWWHPKDRKEFSRREKCVIDQYENYDDPSFGKNLNGTTTAAENVADLLGTTAIWNAYNDLNAEEKEIYIVGLEDYSSDKLFFHIRAAVITCIF
;
A
#
# COMPACT_ATOMS: atom_id res chain seq x y z
N MET A 1 22.66 0.12 -1.25
CA MET A 1 21.50 -0.76 -1.54
C MET A 1 20.95 -0.39 -2.91
N PRO A 2 20.49 -1.36 -3.73
CA PRO A 2 19.80 -1.06 -4.98
C PRO A 2 18.60 -0.13 -4.74
N LYS A 3 18.30 0.79 -5.67
CA LYS A 3 17.16 1.70 -5.54
C LYS A 3 15.86 0.96 -5.29
N VAL A 4 15.61 -0.13 -6.03
CA VAL A 4 14.44 -0.99 -5.87
C VAL A 4 14.24 -1.45 -4.42
N ALA A 5 15.31 -1.76 -3.67
CA ALA A 5 15.20 -2.14 -2.27
C ALA A 5 14.81 -0.96 -1.36
N GLY A 6 15.27 0.25 -1.66
CA GLY A 6 14.86 1.46 -0.95
C GLY A 6 13.38 1.81 -1.17
N PHE A 7 12.91 1.74 -2.43
CA PHE A 7 11.51 1.98 -2.76
C PHE A 7 10.59 0.89 -2.18
N ALA A 8 10.93 -0.39 -2.40
CA ALA A 8 10.12 -1.50 -1.91
C ALA A 8 10.11 -1.63 -0.38
N GLY A 9 11.19 -1.21 0.29
CA GLY A 9 11.30 -1.20 1.75
C GLY A 9 10.73 0.08 2.35
N ILE A 10 11.62 1.02 2.70
CA ILE A 10 11.23 2.25 3.40
C ILE A 10 10.28 3.13 2.59
N GLY A 11 10.41 3.15 1.26
CA GLY A 11 9.50 3.89 0.40
C GLY A 11 8.06 3.43 0.58
N SER A 12 7.83 2.11 0.63
CA SER A 12 6.48 1.54 0.80
C SER A 12 5.90 1.82 2.18
N ILE A 13 6.73 1.87 3.24
CA ILE A 13 6.31 2.34 4.57
C ILE A 13 5.89 3.81 4.51
N ILE A 14 6.71 4.68 3.92
CA ILE A 14 6.35 6.10 3.76
C ILE A 14 5.06 6.25 2.96
N GLY A 15 4.89 5.47 1.88
CA GLY A 15 3.67 5.44 1.09
C GLY A 15 2.45 5.01 1.90
N HIS A 16 2.60 4.01 2.78
CA HIS A 16 1.56 3.54 3.69
C HIS A 16 1.14 4.67 4.66
N GLU A 17 2.10 5.33 5.31
CA GLU A 17 1.80 6.44 6.25
C GLU A 17 1.14 7.64 5.55
N ILE A 18 1.54 7.95 4.31
CA ILE A 18 0.84 8.95 3.49
C ILE A 18 -0.58 8.46 3.15
N GLY A 19 -0.75 7.17 2.87
CA GLY A 19 -2.02 6.50 2.61
C GLY A 19 -3.01 6.66 3.75
N HIS A 20 -2.56 6.65 5.01
CA HIS A 20 -3.42 6.92 6.16
C HIS A 20 -4.08 8.30 6.13
N GLY A 21 -3.45 9.31 5.52
CA GLY A 21 -4.09 10.61 5.28
C GLY A 21 -5.33 10.54 4.37
N PHE A 22 -5.48 9.46 3.62
CA PHE A 22 -6.55 9.24 2.65
C PHE A 22 -7.36 7.97 2.90
N ASP A 23 -7.16 7.29 4.03
CA ASP A 23 -7.93 6.10 4.39
C ASP A 23 -9.34 6.48 4.91
N ARG A 24 -10.09 5.48 5.41
CA ARG A 24 -11.43 5.66 5.96
C ARG A 24 -11.54 6.75 7.03
N GLY A 25 -10.51 6.91 7.86
CA GLY A 25 -10.40 7.89 8.93
C GLY A 25 -9.76 9.18 8.44
N GLY A 26 -8.60 9.09 7.80
CA GLY A 26 -7.82 10.24 7.33
C GLY A 26 -8.57 11.09 6.31
N ALA A 27 -9.31 10.47 5.39
CA ALA A 27 -10.07 11.18 4.36
C ALA A 27 -11.16 12.13 4.92
N ARG A 28 -11.45 12.09 6.23
CA ARG A 28 -12.40 13.02 6.88
C ARG A 28 -11.72 14.28 7.42
N HIS A 29 -10.39 14.32 7.42
CA HIS A 29 -9.59 15.43 7.92
C HIS A 29 -9.06 16.23 6.73
N ASN A 30 -9.14 17.56 6.81
CA ASN A 30 -8.51 18.44 5.84
C ASN A 30 -6.99 18.56 6.10
N SER A 31 -6.28 19.37 5.30
CA SER A 31 -4.82 19.55 5.42
C SER A 31 -4.34 20.08 6.78
N ASP A 32 -5.23 20.72 7.54
CA ASP A 32 -4.94 21.25 8.87
C ASP A 32 -5.26 20.24 9.99
N GLY A 33 -5.74 19.04 9.63
CA GLY A 33 -6.16 18.02 10.58
C GLY A 33 -7.57 18.22 11.15
N ASN A 34 -8.38 19.12 10.58
CA ASN A 34 -9.75 19.36 11.05
C ASN A 34 -10.75 18.42 10.39
N ILE A 35 -11.69 17.86 11.16
CA ILE A 35 -12.80 17.06 10.62
C ILE A 35 -13.73 17.96 9.80
N GLN A 36 -13.63 17.84 8.48
CA GLN A 36 -14.39 18.64 7.54
C GLN A 36 -14.56 17.86 6.24
N ASN A 37 -15.77 17.87 5.65
CA ASN A 37 -15.92 17.35 4.31
C ASN A 37 -15.29 18.31 3.30
N TRP A 38 -14.12 17.94 2.79
CA TRP A 38 -13.40 18.65 1.72
C TRP A 38 -13.57 18.00 0.34
N TRP A 39 -14.33 16.90 0.27
CA TRP A 39 -14.59 16.17 -0.98
C TRP A 39 -15.78 16.75 -1.72
N HIS A 40 -15.68 16.79 -3.04
CA HIS A 40 -16.86 16.93 -3.87
C HIS A 40 -17.75 15.67 -3.70
N PRO A 41 -19.09 15.79 -3.64
CA PRO A 41 -19.97 14.66 -3.36
C PRO A 41 -19.78 13.44 -4.29
N LYS A 42 -19.51 13.69 -5.57
CA LYS A 42 -19.23 12.65 -6.57
C LYS A 42 -17.97 11.83 -6.23
N ASP A 43 -16.92 12.49 -5.74
CA ASP A 43 -15.62 11.87 -5.47
C ASP A 43 -15.69 11.10 -4.16
N ARG A 44 -16.41 11.62 -3.15
CA ARG A 44 -16.67 10.87 -1.90
C ARG A 44 -17.46 9.59 -2.17
N LYS A 45 -18.45 9.63 -3.06
CA LYS A 45 -19.23 8.44 -3.43
C LYS A 45 -18.36 7.39 -4.11
N GLU A 46 -17.49 7.79 -5.04
CA GLU A 46 -16.59 6.85 -5.72
C GLU A 46 -15.52 6.29 -4.77
N PHE A 47 -14.98 7.11 -3.86
CA PHE A 47 -14.08 6.66 -2.81
C PHE A 47 -14.73 5.56 -1.97
N SER A 48 -15.94 5.80 -1.45
CA SER A 48 -16.65 4.80 -0.63
C SER A 48 -16.98 3.52 -1.41
N ARG A 49 -17.20 3.60 -2.72
CA ARG A 49 -17.40 2.43 -3.57
C ARG A 49 -16.12 1.57 -3.65
N ARG A 50 -14.95 2.21 -3.80
CA ARG A 50 -13.64 1.52 -3.87
C ARG A 50 -13.21 0.98 -2.51
N GLU A 51 -13.42 1.76 -1.46
CA GLU A 51 -13.22 1.33 -0.06
C GLU A 51 -14.03 0.06 0.24
N LYS A 52 -15.30 0.02 -0.19
CA LYS A 52 -16.12 -1.18 -0.06
C LYS A 52 -15.55 -2.41 -0.79
N CYS A 53 -14.93 -2.22 -1.95
CA CYS A 53 -14.27 -3.33 -2.65
C CYS A 53 -13.13 -3.93 -1.82
N VAL A 54 -12.34 -3.10 -1.15
CA VAL A 54 -11.27 -3.56 -0.25
C VAL A 54 -11.86 -4.27 0.96
N ILE A 55 -12.89 -3.70 1.59
CA ILE A 55 -13.59 -4.34 2.71
C ILE A 55 -14.09 -5.73 2.30
N ASP A 56 -14.82 -5.83 1.18
CA ASP A 56 -15.42 -7.08 0.72
C ASP A 56 -14.35 -8.13 0.36
N GLN A 57 -13.18 -7.71 -0.14
CA GLN A 57 -12.05 -8.62 -0.38
C GLN A 57 -11.56 -9.27 0.92
N TYR A 58 -11.33 -8.46 1.96
CA TYR A 58 -10.75 -8.94 3.21
C TYR A 58 -11.79 -9.56 4.17
N GLU A 59 -13.07 -9.24 4.03
CA GLU A 59 -14.16 -9.91 4.75
C GLU A 59 -14.31 -11.38 4.33
N ASN A 60 -14.00 -11.68 3.06
CA ASN A 60 -14.05 -13.03 2.50
C ASN A 60 -12.68 -13.73 2.51
N TYR A 61 -11.67 -13.14 3.15
CA TYR A 61 -10.36 -13.75 3.29
C TYR A 61 -10.31 -14.62 4.54
N ASP A 62 -10.17 -15.93 4.33
CA ASP A 62 -9.94 -16.92 5.38
C ASP A 62 -8.44 -17.15 5.51
N ASP A 63 -7.84 -16.65 6.60
CA ASP A 63 -6.41 -16.85 6.85
C ASP A 63 -6.16 -18.29 7.34
N PRO A 64 -5.44 -19.12 6.56
CA PRO A 64 -5.17 -20.50 6.90
C PRO A 64 -4.31 -20.68 8.17
N SER A 65 -3.68 -19.61 8.66
CA SER A 65 -2.78 -19.59 9.81
C SER A 65 -3.47 -19.17 11.12
N PHE A 66 -4.58 -18.42 11.03
CA PHE A 66 -5.25 -17.83 12.20
C PHE A 66 -6.67 -18.35 12.45
N GLY A 67 -7.21 -19.19 11.56
CA GLY A 67 -8.44 -19.97 11.79
C GLY A 67 -9.72 -19.13 11.98
N LYS A 68 -9.70 -17.87 11.54
CA LYS A 68 -10.85 -16.96 11.55
C LYS A 68 -10.79 -16.07 10.32
N ASN A 69 -11.96 -15.82 9.71
CA ASN A 69 -12.12 -14.78 8.71
C ASN A 69 -11.66 -13.43 9.27
N LEU A 70 -10.87 -12.71 8.48
CA LEU A 70 -10.54 -11.32 8.78
C LEU A 70 -11.82 -10.49 8.78
N ASN A 71 -11.92 -9.53 9.69
CA ASN A 71 -12.96 -8.51 9.63
C ASN A 71 -12.48 -7.40 8.70
N GLY A 72 -12.96 -7.41 7.46
CA GLY A 72 -12.55 -6.46 6.41
C GLY A 72 -12.90 -5.03 6.77
N THR A 73 -13.95 -4.82 7.58
CA THR A 73 -14.32 -3.49 8.08
C THR A 73 -13.31 -2.94 9.10
N THR A 74 -12.80 -3.80 9.97
CA THR A 74 -11.80 -3.43 10.99
C THR A 74 -10.43 -3.16 10.36
N THR A 75 -10.02 -3.96 9.37
CA THR A 75 -8.71 -3.84 8.71
C THR A 75 -8.71 -2.83 7.54
N ALA A 76 -9.86 -2.27 7.19
CA ALA A 76 -10.03 -1.40 6.03
C ALA A 76 -9.05 -0.21 5.97
N ALA A 77 -8.74 0.40 7.12
CA ALA A 77 -7.83 1.55 7.16
C ALA A 77 -6.42 1.15 6.69
N GLU A 78 -5.86 0.12 7.31
CA GLU A 78 -4.55 -0.46 6.97
C GLU A 78 -4.50 -0.99 5.54
N ASN A 79 -5.52 -1.76 5.12
CA ASN A 79 -5.55 -2.34 3.79
C ASN A 79 -5.63 -1.27 2.69
N VAL A 80 -6.35 -0.17 2.93
CA VAL A 80 -6.40 0.96 2.00
C VAL A 80 -5.06 1.70 1.98
N ALA A 81 -4.44 1.93 3.14
CA ALA A 81 -3.12 2.55 3.24
C ALA A 81 -2.05 1.73 2.51
N ASP A 82 -2.04 0.41 2.69
CA ASP A 82 -1.16 -0.53 2.00
C ASP A 82 -1.32 -0.49 0.49
N LEU A 83 -2.57 -0.53 0.01
CA LEU A 83 -2.86 -0.50 -1.42
C LEU A 83 -2.42 0.82 -2.04
N LEU A 84 -2.79 1.95 -1.43
CA LEU A 84 -2.43 3.29 -1.91
C LEU A 84 -0.92 3.51 -1.89
N GLY A 85 -0.29 3.21 -0.75
CA GLY A 85 1.14 3.40 -0.55
C GLY A 85 1.98 2.57 -1.51
N THR A 86 1.66 1.28 -1.66
CA THR A 86 2.39 0.40 -2.59
C THR A 86 2.21 0.86 -4.03
N THR A 87 1.00 1.25 -4.43
CA THR A 87 0.72 1.73 -5.79
C THR A 87 1.49 3.02 -6.08
N ALA A 88 1.48 3.98 -5.16
CA ALA A 88 2.16 5.26 -5.33
C ALA A 88 3.68 5.07 -5.46
N ILE A 89 4.26 4.23 -4.62
CA ILE A 89 5.70 3.98 -4.57
C ILE A 89 6.16 3.12 -5.75
N TRP A 90 5.34 2.17 -6.18
CA TRP A 90 5.58 1.41 -7.40
C TRP A 90 5.62 2.32 -8.64
N ASN A 91 4.66 3.23 -8.76
CA ASN A 91 4.65 4.21 -9.85
C ASN A 91 5.88 5.13 -9.78
N ALA A 92 6.19 5.67 -8.59
CA ALA A 92 7.36 6.53 -8.40
C ALA A 92 8.67 5.79 -8.73
N TYR A 93 8.76 4.50 -8.39
CA TYR A 93 9.90 3.66 -8.74
C TYR A 93 10.03 3.52 -10.26
N ASN A 94 8.95 3.21 -10.97
CA ASN A 94 8.97 3.08 -12.43
C ASN A 94 9.32 4.38 -13.15
N ASP A 95 8.81 5.52 -12.67
CA ASP A 95 9.09 6.83 -13.25
C ASP A 95 10.57 7.22 -13.07
N LEU A 96 11.18 6.87 -11.93
CA LEU A 96 12.56 7.26 -11.58
C LEU A 96 13.61 6.23 -12.02
N ASN A 97 13.22 5.00 -12.32
CA ASN A 97 14.13 3.91 -12.68
C ASN A 97 14.29 3.71 -14.20
N ALA A 98 13.79 4.64 -15.02
CA ALA A 98 13.81 4.53 -16.49
C ALA A 98 15.23 4.50 -17.13
N GLU A 99 16.30 4.81 -16.39
CA GLU A 99 17.64 5.02 -16.97
C GLU A 99 18.80 4.24 -16.33
N GLU A 100 18.60 3.42 -15.29
CA GLU A 100 19.72 2.83 -14.54
C GLU A 100 19.89 1.31 -14.75
N LYS A 101 21.17 0.88 -14.89
CA LYS A 101 21.55 -0.53 -14.93
C LYS A 101 21.19 -1.22 -13.61
N GLU A 102 20.49 -2.35 -13.70
CA GLU A 102 20.12 -3.18 -12.55
C GLU A 102 21.35 -3.55 -11.70
N ILE A 103 21.31 -3.18 -10.42
CA ILE A 103 22.25 -3.67 -9.41
C ILE A 103 21.56 -4.85 -8.72
N TYR A 104 22.15 -6.04 -8.83
CA TYR A 104 21.60 -7.28 -8.26
C TYR A 104 21.88 -7.39 -6.76
N ILE A 105 21.00 -8.11 -6.06
CA ILE A 105 21.23 -8.57 -4.69
C ILE A 105 21.83 -9.97 -4.77
N VAL A 106 22.90 -10.22 -4.01
CA VAL A 106 23.53 -11.54 -3.96
C VAL A 106 22.52 -12.61 -3.53
N GLY A 107 22.38 -13.67 -4.31
CA GLY A 107 21.39 -14.74 -4.10
C GLY A 107 20.01 -14.49 -4.72
N LEU A 108 19.79 -13.35 -5.39
CA LEU A 108 18.57 -12.99 -6.13
C LEU A 108 18.91 -12.40 -7.51
N GLU A 109 20.03 -12.83 -8.11
CA GLU A 109 20.51 -12.30 -9.39
C GLU A 109 19.58 -12.62 -10.57
N ASP A 110 18.72 -13.63 -10.43
CA ASP A 110 17.73 -14.04 -11.44
C ASP A 110 16.41 -13.24 -11.36
N TYR A 111 16.28 -12.34 -10.38
CA TYR A 111 15.07 -11.54 -10.22
C TYR A 111 15.16 -10.29 -11.09
N SER A 112 14.19 -10.13 -12.00
CA SER A 112 13.89 -8.82 -12.60
C SER A 112 13.61 -7.79 -11.50
N SER A 113 13.88 -6.52 -11.75
CA SER A 113 13.62 -5.50 -10.74
C SER A 113 12.16 -5.46 -10.22
N ASP A 114 11.17 -5.69 -11.08
CA ASP A 114 9.75 -5.77 -10.69
C ASP A 114 9.50 -6.89 -9.68
N LYS A 115 9.98 -8.10 -10.01
CA LYS A 115 9.92 -9.26 -9.10
C LYS A 115 10.62 -8.97 -7.78
N LEU A 116 11.78 -8.31 -7.82
CA LEU A 116 12.53 -7.95 -6.62
C LEU A 116 11.77 -6.91 -5.77
N PHE A 117 11.13 -5.93 -6.39
CA PHE A 117 10.29 -4.94 -5.71
C PHE A 117 9.19 -5.64 -4.90
N PHE A 118 8.38 -6.47 -5.56
CA PHE A 118 7.25 -7.12 -4.90
C PHE A 118 7.69 -8.16 -3.87
N HIS A 119 8.83 -8.82 -4.07
CA HIS A 119 9.38 -9.77 -3.10
C HIS A 119 9.84 -9.07 -1.81
N ILE A 120 10.59 -7.96 -1.93
CA ILE A 120 11.01 -7.15 -0.78
C ILE A 120 9.78 -6.55 -0.08
N ARG A 121 8.84 -6.01 -0.86
CA ARG A 121 7.60 -5.41 -0.34
C ARG A 121 6.78 -6.41 0.47
N ALA A 122 6.67 -7.66 0.01
CA ALA A 122 5.98 -8.72 0.73
C ALA A 122 6.68 -9.03 2.06
N ALA A 123 8.01 -9.23 2.02
CA ALA A 123 8.80 -9.54 3.21
C ALA A 123 8.73 -8.45 4.29
N VAL A 124 8.67 -7.17 3.90
CA VAL A 124 8.59 -6.05 4.85
C VAL A 124 7.23 -6.00 5.56
N ILE A 125 6.12 -6.34 4.89
CA ILE A 125 4.81 -6.37 5.55
C ILE A 125 4.61 -7.61 6.42
N THR A 126 5.02 -8.77 5.95
CA THR A 126 4.74 -10.04 6.65
C THR A 126 5.65 -10.31 7.84
N CYS A 127 6.69 -9.49 8.07
CA CYS A 127 7.61 -9.65 9.19
C CYS A 127 7.48 -8.56 10.27
N ILE A 128 6.59 -7.58 10.10
CA ILE A 128 6.34 -6.51 11.09
C ILE A 128 5.10 -6.80 11.96
N PHE A 129 4.30 -7.81 11.63
CA PHE A 129 3.18 -8.30 12.44
C PHE A 129 3.25 -9.81 12.66
#